data_AF-A0A0D8HET8-F1
#
_entry.id   AF-A0A0D8HET8-F1
#
_cell.length_a   1.000
_cell.length_b   1.000
_cell.length_c   1.000
_cell.angle_alpha   90.00
_cell.angle_beta   90.00
_cell.angle_gamma   90.00
#
_symmetry.space_group_name_H-M   'P 1'
#
loop_
_entity.id
_entity.type
_entity.pdbx_description
1 polymer ?
#
loop_
_entity_poly.entity_id
_entity_poly.type
_entity_poly.pdbx_seq_one_letter_code
_entity_poly.pdbx_strand_id
1 'polypeptide(L)'
;MDISGFMVRFASEEACEDHLIKLRWKEGFRCPKCDSDQFTLIRPNHRRNAASRAPLFQCKSCHRQTSVTSGTIFHRSHISLSKWFSAIYLLSNDKRGLSATTIAKFVQVSYSTGWLMLNKLRKAMADRNGLYKLGGNVQVDEFFLGGESHGERHEEERGTKQTNVLIGVSISNGAPTHCFMEVIKR
;
A
#
# COMPACT_ATOMS: atom_id res chain seq x y z
N MET A 1 8.86 16.92 1.38
CA MET A 1 10.04 16.19 1.85
C MET A 1 10.69 15.60 0.62
N ASP A 2 11.97 15.86 0.40
CA ASP A 2 12.73 15.32 -0.71
C ASP A 2 13.18 13.87 -0.41
N ILE A 3 13.75 13.21 -1.41
CA ILE A 3 14.17 11.80 -1.27
C ILE A 3 15.29 11.64 -0.24
N SER A 4 16.22 12.60 -0.18
CA SER A 4 17.35 12.56 0.75
C SER A 4 16.87 12.61 2.20
N GLY A 5 16.02 13.59 2.53
CA GLY A 5 15.45 13.72 3.87
C GLY A 5 14.61 12.52 4.27
N PHE A 6 13.88 11.91 3.33
CA PHE A 6 13.11 10.69 3.60
C PHE A 6 14.02 9.51 3.95
N MET A 7 15.06 9.28 3.14
CA MET A 7 15.99 8.16 3.35
C MET A 7 16.78 8.28 4.65
N VAL A 8 17.14 9.51 5.05
CA VAL A 8 17.78 9.76 6.35
C VAL A 8 16.81 9.48 7.51
N ARG A 9 15.57 9.98 7.42
CA ARG A 9 14.56 9.81 8.47
C ARG A 9 14.20 8.34 8.71
N PHE A 10 14.17 7.54 7.67
CA PHE A 10 13.77 6.13 7.70
C PHE A 10 14.93 5.18 7.39
N ALA A 11 16.15 5.59 7.77
CA ALA A 11 17.34 4.78 7.56
C ALA A 11 17.37 3.52 8.43
N SER A 12 16.88 3.60 9.68
CA SER A 12 16.90 2.50 10.64
C SER A 12 15.54 1.81 10.80
N GLU A 13 15.59 0.52 11.16
CA GLU A 13 14.39 -0.25 11.52
C GLU A 13 13.64 0.41 12.69
N GLU A 14 14.35 0.83 13.73
CA GLU A 14 13.76 1.50 14.91
C GLU A 14 12.99 2.76 14.53
N ALA A 15 13.53 3.62 13.65
CA ALA A 15 12.84 4.83 13.20
C ALA A 15 11.55 4.50 12.41
N CYS A 16 11.59 3.43 11.60
CA CYS A 16 10.41 2.95 10.89
C CYS A 16 9.37 2.36 11.85
N GLU A 17 9.80 1.57 12.83
CA GLU A 17 8.95 0.95 13.85
C GLU A 17 8.24 2.01 14.69
N ASP A 18 8.98 3.00 15.20
CA ASP A 18 8.44 4.12 15.97
C ASP A 18 7.40 4.89 15.17
N HIS A 19 7.66 5.09 13.88
CA HIS A 19 6.71 5.74 12.99
C HIS A 19 5.43 4.89 12.83
N LEU A 20 5.56 3.59 12.62
CA LEU A 20 4.42 2.68 12.51
C LEU A 20 3.62 2.57 13.81
N ILE A 21 4.29 2.57 14.98
CA ILE A 21 3.65 2.56 16.29
C ILE A 21 2.77 3.81 16.42
N LYS A 22 3.31 4.99 16.13
CA LYS A 22 2.57 6.26 16.18
C LYS A 22 1.38 6.29 15.23
N LEU A 23 1.52 5.72 14.03
CA LEU A 23 0.43 5.65 13.05
C LEU A 23 -0.67 4.67 13.47
N ARG A 24 -0.28 3.50 13.98
CA ARG A 24 -1.21 2.41 14.33
C ARG A 24 -1.96 2.70 15.63
N TRP A 25 -1.27 3.26 16.61
CA TRP A 25 -1.71 3.42 17.99
C TRP A 25 -1.53 4.87 18.42
N LYS A 26 -2.36 5.77 17.86
CA LYS A 26 -2.28 7.21 18.11
C LYS A 26 -2.40 7.58 19.59
N GLU A 27 -3.23 6.86 20.33
CA GLU A 27 -3.51 7.08 21.75
C GLU A 27 -2.79 6.07 22.67
N GLY A 28 -1.87 5.27 22.12
CA GLY A 28 -1.22 4.17 22.83
C GLY A 28 -1.73 2.80 22.40
N PHE A 29 -1.00 1.76 22.82
CA PHE A 29 -1.28 0.38 22.44
C PHE A 29 -2.65 -0.05 22.94
N ARG A 30 -3.48 -0.61 22.05
CA ARG A 30 -4.68 -1.37 22.41
C ARG A 30 -4.58 -2.80 21.91
N CYS A 31 -4.86 -3.75 22.78
CA CYS A 31 -4.80 -5.16 22.45
C CYS A 31 -5.88 -5.53 21.41
N PRO A 32 -5.53 -6.13 20.26
CA PRO A 32 -6.52 -6.50 19.24
C PRO A 32 -7.48 -7.63 19.66
N LYS A 33 -7.25 -8.29 20.81
CA LYS A 33 -8.11 -9.36 21.32
C LYS A 33 -9.08 -8.90 22.40
N CYS A 34 -8.65 -8.05 23.32
CA CYS A 34 -9.41 -7.69 24.53
C CYS A 34 -9.50 -6.18 24.79
N ASP A 35 -9.00 -5.35 23.87
CA ASP A 35 -8.97 -3.88 23.94
C ASP A 35 -8.24 -3.23 25.14
N SER A 36 -7.71 -4.03 26.07
CA SER A 36 -6.85 -3.56 27.16
C SER A 36 -5.65 -2.74 26.66
N ASP A 37 -5.36 -1.67 27.39
CA ASP A 37 -4.22 -0.76 27.22
C ASP A 37 -2.97 -1.22 27.99
N GLN A 38 -3.10 -2.26 28.83
CA GLN A 38 -1.99 -2.77 29.62
C GLN A 38 -1.13 -3.74 28.82
N PHE A 39 0.13 -3.35 28.59
CA PHE A 39 1.08 -4.19 27.86
C PHE A 39 2.48 -4.20 28.48
N THR A 40 3.26 -5.20 28.07
CA THR A 40 4.70 -5.28 28.28
C THR A 40 5.37 -5.31 26.92
N LEU A 41 6.36 -4.44 26.71
CA LEU A 41 7.17 -4.41 25.50
C LEU A 41 8.28 -5.46 25.61
N ILE A 42 8.30 -6.40 24.66
CA ILE A 42 9.33 -7.42 24.56
C ILE A 42 10.19 -7.08 23.34
N ARG A 43 11.40 -6.59 23.61
CA ARG A 43 12.41 -6.39 22.57
C ARG A 43 13.22 -7.68 22.39
N PRO A 44 13.48 -8.12 21.15
CA PRO A 44 14.26 -9.32 20.89
C PRO A 44 15.75 -9.04 21.16
N ASN A 45 16.19 -9.09 22.42
CA ASN A 45 17.53 -8.64 22.79
C ASN A 45 18.65 -9.69 22.62
N HIS A 46 18.33 -10.95 22.30
CA HIS A 46 19.27 -12.06 22.57
C HIS A 46 19.40 -13.16 21.50
N ARG A 47 18.96 -12.94 20.24
CA ARG A 47 19.13 -13.92 19.15
C ARG A 47 19.87 -13.34 17.95
N ARG A 48 20.60 -14.20 17.22
CA ARG A 48 21.08 -13.89 15.86
C ARG A 48 19.87 -13.39 15.03
N ASN A 49 19.97 -12.19 14.46
CA ASN A 49 18.89 -11.44 13.76
C ASN A 49 17.88 -10.67 14.65
N ALA A 50 18.24 -10.38 15.91
CA ALA A 50 17.52 -9.50 16.83
C ALA A 50 17.19 -8.12 16.23
N ALA A 51 18.17 -7.48 15.58
CA ALA A 51 18.05 -6.14 15.01
C ALA A 51 17.04 -6.03 13.84
N SER A 52 16.61 -7.15 13.27
CA SER A 52 15.65 -7.19 12.16
C SER A 52 14.25 -7.65 12.58
N ARG A 53 14.02 -7.83 13.89
CA ARG A 53 12.74 -8.29 14.42
C ARG A 53 12.03 -7.16 15.16
N ALA A 54 10.85 -6.83 14.66
CA ALA A 54 9.97 -5.87 15.31
C ALA A 54 9.65 -6.26 16.76
N PRO A 55 9.56 -5.28 17.67
CA PRO A 55 9.20 -5.52 19.05
C PRO A 55 7.81 -6.15 19.17
N LEU A 56 7.64 -6.97 20.20
CA LEU A 56 6.37 -7.61 20.51
C LEU A 56 5.70 -6.90 21.68
N PHE A 57 4.44 -6.56 21.51
CA PHE A 57 3.59 -6.00 22.55
C PHE A 57 2.78 -7.16 23.14
N GLN A 58 3.09 -7.53 24.38
CA GLN A 58 2.36 -8.56 25.11
C GLN A 58 1.29 -7.90 25.99
N CYS A 59 0.02 -8.18 25.71
CA CYS A 59 -1.08 -7.74 26.56
C CYS A 59 -0.98 -8.40 27.94
N LYS A 60 -1.12 -7.62 29.02
CA LYS A 60 -1.11 -8.15 30.39
C LYS A 60 -2.40 -8.87 30.75
N SER A 61 -3.53 -8.47 30.17
CA SER A 61 -4.86 -9.02 30.48
C SER A 61 -5.13 -10.37 29.82
N CYS A 62 -4.70 -10.58 28.57
CA CYS A 62 -4.99 -11.82 27.82
C CYS A 62 -3.75 -12.55 27.30
N HIS A 63 -2.55 -12.07 27.64
CA HIS A 63 -1.24 -12.60 27.22
C HIS A 63 -1.02 -12.71 25.69
N ARG A 64 -1.89 -12.09 24.88
CA ARG A 64 -1.72 -12.04 23.43
C ARG A 64 -0.50 -11.18 23.08
N GLN A 65 0.40 -11.76 22.29
CA GLN A 65 1.52 -11.03 21.68
C GLN A 65 1.12 -10.50 20.30
N THR A 66 1.46 -9.24 20.04
CA THR A 66 1.19 -8.54 18.77
C THR A 66 2.43 -7.75 18.35
N SER A 67 2.90 -7.91 17.12
CA SER A 67 3.93 -7.03 16.55
C SER A 67 3.29 -5.79 15.92
N VAL A 68 4.03 -4.69 15.79
CA VAL A 68 3.56 -3.49 15.06
C VAL A 68 3.17 -3.82 13.60
N THR A 69 3.86 -4.79 12.99
CA THR A 69 3.64 -5.30 11.63
C THR A 69 2.47 -6.29 11.51
N SER A 70 1.85 -6.70 12.62
CA SER A 70 0.79 -7.73 12.60
C SER A 70 -0.49 -7.19 11.96
N GLY A 71 -1.02 -7.87 10.94
CA GLY A 71 -2.22 -7.42 10.24
C GLY A 71 -2.03 -6.15 9.39
N THR A 72 -0.79 -5.81 9.04
CA THR A 72 -0.49 -4.73 8.07
C THR A 72 0.09 -5.32 6.78
N ILE A 73 0.38 -4.46 5.80
CA ILE A 73 1.12 -4.87 4.59
C ILE A 73 2.49 -5.50 4.90
N PHE A 74 3.09 -5.15 6.05
CA PHE A 74 4.37 -5.68 6.52
C PHE A 74 4.24 -7.05 7.21
N HIS A 75 3.02 -7.57 7.37
CA HIS A 75 2.77 -8.82 8.06
C HIS A 75 3.52 -10.00 7.39
N ARG A 76 4.17 -10.81 8.23
CA ARG A 76 4.98 -11.99 7.83
C ARG A 76 6.02 -11.67 6.76
N SER A 77 6.55 -10.45 6.74
CA SER A 77 7.66 -10.08 5.86
C SER A 77 9.00 -10.30 6.58
N HIS A 78 9.97 -10.86 5.86
CA HIS A 78 11.38 -10.90 6.26
C HIS A 78 12.17 -9.72 5.69
N ILE A 79 11.49 -8.80 5.00
CA ILE A 79 12.10 -7.60 4.43
C ILE A 79 12.07 -6.50 5.48
N SER A 80 13.20 -5.82 5.61
CA SER A 80 13.40 -4.72 6.53
C SER A 80 12.36 -3.61 6.28
N LEU A 81 11.90 -2.95 7.34
CA LEU A 81 10.95 -1.84 7.25
C LEU A 81 11.54 -0.65 6.49
N SER A 82 12.84 -0.37 6.60
CA SER A 82 13.48 0.68 5.80
C SER A 82 13.28 0.43 4.30
N LYS A 83 13.46 -0.82 3.85
CA LYS A 83 13.22 -1.23 2.45
C LYS A 83 11.76 -1.07 2.03
N TRP A 84 10.83 -1.40 2.92
CA TRP A 84 9.40 -1.18 2.69
C TRP A 84 9.05 0.30 2.56
N PHE A 85 9.60 1.15 3.42
CA PHE A 85 9.39 2.59 3.40
C PHE A 85 9.94 3.21 2.11
N SER A 86 11.13 2.78 1.65
CA SER A 86 11.68 3.18 0.36
C SER A 86 10.77 2.78 -0.81
N ALA A 87 10.19 1.58 -0.78
CA ALA A 87 9.24 1.13 -1.80
C ALA A 87 7.95 1.99 -1.80
N ILE A 88 7.42 2.32 -0.61
CA ILE A 88 6.25 3.19 -0.45
C ILE A 88 6.54 4.58 -0.98
N TYR A 89 7.70 5.15 -0.65
CA TYR A 89 8.11 6.45 -1.12
C TYR A 89 8.17 6.50 -2.64
N LEU A 90 8.83 5.50 -3.26
CA LEU A 90 8.97 5.44 -4.72
C LEU A 90 7.59 5.35 -5.38
N LEU A 91 6.71 4.48 -4.87
CA LEU A 91 5.37 4.31 -5.44
C LEU A 91 4.48 5.55 -5.27
N SER A 92 4.63 6.27 -4.17
CA SER A 92 3.83 7.47 -3.88
C SER A 92 4.27 8.70 -4.69
N ASN A 93 5.51 8.72 -5.18
CA ASN A 93 6.07 9.84 -5.95
C ASN A 93 6.04 9.61 -7.48
N ASP A 94 5.80 8.39 -7.95
CA ASP A 94 5.71 8.11 -9.39
C ASP A 94 4.26 8.23 -9.91
N LYS A 95 4.04 9.13 -10.87
CA LYS A 95 2.73 9.40 -11.46
C LYS A 95 2.27 8.37 -12.50
N ARG A 96 3.19 7.58 -13.05
CA ARG A 96 2.95 6.63 -14.15
C ARG A 96 2.75 5.20 -13.64
N GLY A 97 3.03 4.97 -12.37
CA GLY A 97 3.09 3.65 -11.77
C GLY A 97 4.44 2.97 -12.03
N LEU A 98 4.77 2.02 -11.16
CA LEU A 98 6.05 1.32 -11.18
C LEU A 98 5.91 -0.14 -11.60
N SER A 99 6.91 -0.64 -12.31
CA SER A 99 7.06 -2.06 -12.56
C SER A 99 7.64 -2.78 -11.32
N ALA A 100 7.34 -4.08 -11.19
CA ALA A 100 7.93 -4.91 -10.15
C ALA A 100 9.47 -4.95 -10.24
N THR A 101 10.00 -4.95 -11.47
CA THR A 101 11.45 -4.90 -11.74
C THR A 101 12.08 -3.60 -11.21
N THR A 102 11.41 -2.46 -11.38
CA THR A 102 11.89 -1.18 -10.87
C THR A 102 11.97 -1.17 -9.34
N ILE A 103 10.91 -1.64 -8.67
CA ILE A 103 10.91 -1.76 -7.20
C ILE A 103 11.99 -2.73 -6.72
N ALA A 104 12.11 -3.90 -7.36
CA ALA A 104 13.09 -4.91 -6.98
C ALA A 104 14.53 -4.39 -7.07
N LYS A 105 14.87 -3.66 -8.14
CA LYS A 105 16.19 -3.03 -8.33
C LYS A 105 16.44 -1.93 -7.30
N PHE A 106 15.46 -1.04 -7.10
CA PHE A 106 15.61 0.10 -6.19
C PHE A 106 15.79 -0.34 -4.72
N VAL A 107 15.00 -1.32 -4.28
CA VAL A 107 15.00 -1.83 -2.91
C VAL A 107 16.05 -2.94 -2.69
N GLN A 108 16.71 -3.38 -3.77
CA GLN A 108 17.70 -4.46 -3.79
C GLN A 108 17.14 -5.75 -3.18
N VAL A 109 16.12 -6.31 -3.82
CA VAL A 109 15.48 -7.59 -3.47
C VAL A 109 15.26 -8.43 -4.72
N SER A 110 14.91 -9.71 -4.55
CA SER A 110 14.53 -10.56 -5.69
C SER A 110 13.30 -9.98 -6.41
N TYR A 111 13.17 -10.27 -7.71
CA TYR A 111 11.99 -9.90 -8.48
C TYR A 111 10.69 -10.38 -7.83
N SER A 112 10.66 -11.65 -7.38
CA SER A 112 9.50 -12.23 -6.70
C SER A 112 9.10 -11.45 -5.43
N THR A 113 10.08 -10.99 -4.66
CA THR A 113 9.85 -10.15 -3.48
C THR A 113 9.32 -8.77 -3.90
N GLY A 114 9.95 -8.12 -4.87
CA GLY A 114 9.50 -6.82 -5.38
C GLY A 114 8.09 -6.86 -5.95
N TRP A 115 7.73 -7.94 -6.65
CA TRP A 115 6.38 -8.18 -7.15
C TRP A 115 5.36 -8.34 -6.02
N LEU A 116 5.69 -9.12 -4.99
CA LEU A 116 4.83 -9.27 -3.80
C LEU A 116 4.65 -7.94 -3.06
N MET A 117 5.72 -7.16 -2.90
CA MET A 117 5.68 -5.83 -2.30
C MET A 117 4.74 -4.91 -3.07
N LEU A 118 4.92 -4.82 -4.39
CA LEU A 118 4.10 -4.00 -5.27
C LEU A 118 2.62 -4.36 -5.19
N ASN A 119 2.28 -5.66 -5.19
CA ASN A 119 0.90 -6.09 -5.08
C ASN A 119 0.27 -5.75 -3.72
N LYS A 120 1.00 -5.95 -2.62
CA LYS A 120 0.53 -5.55 -1.28
C LYS A 120 0.27 -4.04 -1.19
N LEU A 121 1.15 -3.24 -1.78
CA LEU A 121 0.99 -1.78 -1.82
C LEU A 121 -0.20 -1.36 -2.66
N ARG A 122 -0.33 -1.89 -3.89
CA ARG A 122 -1.48 -1.61 -4.76
C ARG A 122 -2.80 -2.02 -4.14
N LYS A 123 -2.84 -3.18 -3.46
CA LYS A 123 -4.03 -3.64 -2.74
C LYS A 123 -4.38 -2.67 -1.61
N ALA A 124 -3.41 -2.24 -0.81
CA ALA A 124 -3.65 -1.26 0.26
C ALA A 124 -4.15 0.10 -0.29
N MET A 125 -3.62 0.55 -1.43
CA MET A 125 -4.12 1.76 -2.10
C MET A 125 -5.55 1.57 -2.62
N ALA A 126 -5.86 0.43 -3.25
CA ALA A 126 -7.19 0.11 -3.73
C ALA A 126 -8.21 0.02 -2.58
N ASP A 127 -7.84 -0.64 -1.48
CA ASP A 127 -8.68 -0.75 -0.28
C ASP A 127 -8.94 0.63 0.34
N ARG A 128 -7.92 1.49 0.38
CA ARG A 128 -8.07 2.87 0.85
C ARG A 128 -8.99 3.68 -0.06
N ASN A 129 -8.82 3.55 -1.38
CA ASN A 129 -9.64 4.25 -2.36
C ASN A 129 -11.11 3.80 -2.31
N GLY A 130 -11.35 2.52 -2.05
CA GLY A 130 -12.71 1.97 -1.89
C GLY A 130 -13.48 2.50 -0.68
N LEU A 131 -12.83 3.21 0.25
CA LEU A 131 -13.52 3.90 1.35
C LEU A 131 -14.19 5.21 0.90
N TYR A 132 -13.77 5.78 -0.23
CA TYR A 132 -14.33 7.02 -0.76
C TYR A 132 -15.48 6.70 -1.72
N LYS A 133 -16.57 7.46 -1.61
CA LYS A 133 -17.70 7.42 -2.56
C LYS A 133 -17.70 8.69 -3.40
N LEU A 134 -18.03 8.55 -4.68
CA LEU A 134 -18.32 9.71 -5.52
C LEU A 134 -19.56 10.44 -4.99
N GLY A 135 -19.58 11.76 -5.08
CA GLY A 135 -20.66 12.58 -4.55
C GLY A 135 -20.67 14.00 -5.10
N GLY A 136 -21.79 14.69 -4.93
CA GLY A 136 -22.02 16.00 -5.51
C GLY A 136 -22.20 15.92 -7.03
N ASN A 137 -21.53 16.81 -7.76
CA ASN A 137 -21.54 16.80 -9.22
C ASN A 137 -20.58 15.72 -9.73
N VAL A 138 -21.12 14.60 -10.19
CA VAL A 138 -20.35 13.48 -10.72
C VAL A 138 -20.47 13.47 -12.24
N GLN A 139 -19.32 13.51 -12.93
CA GLN A 139 -19.24 13.25 -14.36
C GLN A 139 -18.86 11.79 -14.55
N VAL A 140 -19.57 11.10 -15.44
CA VAL A 140 -19.34 9.70 -15.78
C VAL A 140 -19.09 9.61 -17.26
N ASP A 141 -18.05 8.90 -17.65
CA ASP A 141 -17.71 8.63 -19.04
C ASP A 141 -17.30 7.17 -19.20
N GLU A 142 -17.33 6.66 -20.43
CA GLU A 142 -16.82 5.34 -20.79
C GLU A 142 -15.61 5.46 -21.72
N PHE A 143 -14.62 4.60 -21.54
CA PHE A 143 -13.50 4.52 -22.47
C PHE A 143 -13.04 3.08 -22.65
N PHE A 144 -12.36 2.82 -23.76
CA PHE A 144 -11.87 1.50 -24.12
C PHE A 144 -10.36 1.41 -23.85
N LEU A 145 -9.97 0.44 -23.02
CA LEU A 145 -8.57 0.17 -22.69
C LEU A 145 -8.10 -1.08 -23.45
N GLY A 146 -7.12 -0.92 -24.36
CA GLY A 146 -6.53 -2.02 -25.11
C GLY A 146 -5.49 -1.54 -26.13
N GLY A 147 -4.70 -2.48 -26.67
CA GLY A 147 -3.74 -2.19 -27.74
C GLY A 147 -4.41 -1.94 -29.09
N GLU A 148 -3.64 -1.39 -30.04
CA GLU A 148 -4.08 -1.22 -31.42
C GLU A 148 -4.45 -2.59 -32.03
N SER A 149 -5.63 -2.69 -32.63
CA SER A 149 -6.06 -3.85 -33.39
C SER A 149 -5.43 -3.81 -34.78
N HIS A 150 -4.38 -4.59 -35.01
CA HIS A 150 -3.90 -4.88 -36.37
C HIS A 150 -4.78 -5.98 -36.99
N GLY A 151 -5.74 -5.59 -37.83
CA GLY A 151 -6.52 -6.55 -38.62
C GLY A 151 -7.92 -6.06 -38.98
N GLU A 152 -8.05 -5.70 -40.27
CA GLU A 152 -9.22 -5.59 -41.14
C GLU A 152 -10.45 -4.79 -40.65
N ARG A 153 -10.71 -3.70 -41.38
CA ARG A 153 -11.91 -2.86 -41.29
C ARG A 153 -13.17 -3.73 -41.48
N HIS A 154 -13.84 -4.06 -40.39
CA HIS A 154 -15.28 -4.26 -40.38
C HIS A 154 -15.90 -3.02 -39.70
N GLU A 155 -16.65 -2.25 -40.48
CA GLU A 155 -17.26 -0.95 -40.10
C GLU A 155 -18.26 -1.03 -38.93
N GLU A 156 -18.53 -2.21 -38.35
CA GLU A 156 -19.53 -2.40 -37.31
C GLU A 156 -19.07 -3.23 -36.09
N GLU A 157 -17.79 -3.56 -35.97
CA GLU A 157 -17.29 -4.26 -34.77
C GLU A 157 -16.54 -3.30 -33.83
N ARG A 158 -17.28 -2.73 -32.88
CA ARG A 158 -16.73 -1.99 -31.73
C ARG A 158 -15.76 -2.90 -30.94
N GLY A 159 -14.48 -2.84 -31.27
CA GLY A 159 -13.33 -3.26 -30.46
C GLY A 159 -13.55 -4.50 -29.59
N THR A 160 -13.78 -5.67 -30.20
CA THR A 160 -14.10 -6.94 -29.51
C THR A 160 -13.04 -7.42 -28.51
N LYS A 161 -11.82 -6.87 -28.51
CA LYS A 161 -10.74 -7.17 -27.55
C LYS A 161 -10.47 -6.06 -26.53
N GLN A 162 -11.06 -4.87 -26.69
CA GLN A 162 -10.79 -3.76 -25.79
C GLN A 162 -11.64 -3.88 -24.52
N THR A 163 -11.02 -3.64 -23.38
CA THR A 163 -11.68 -3.68 -22.08
C THR A 163 -12.48 -2.40 -21.92
N ASN A 164 -13.81 -2.50 -21.77
CA ASN A 164 -14.62 -1.32 -21.44
C ASN A 164 -14.36 -0.91 -19.99
N VAL A 165 -14.05 0.36 -19.78
CA VAL A 165 -13.80 0.95 -18.47
C VAL A 165 -14.73 2.14 -18.28
N LEU A 166 -15.50 2.08 -17.20
CA LEU A 166 -16.27 3.22 -16.71
C LEU A 166 -15.35 4.10 -15.87
N ILE A 167 -15.36 5.40 -16.10
CA ILE A 167 -14.71 6.39 -15.24
C ILE A 167 -15.76 7.33 -14.65
N GLY A 168 -15.69 7.55 -13.34
CA GLY A 168 -16.50 8.52 -12.63
C GLY A 168 -15.63 9.51 -11.87
N VAL A 169 -15.89 10.80 -12.03
CA VAL A 169 -15.15 11.88 -11.36
C VAL A 169 -16.10 12.80 -10.62
N SER A 170 -15.87 12.99 -9.31
CA SER A 170 -16.58 13.99 -8.51
C SER A 170 -15.90 15.35 -8.63
N ILE A 171 -16.67 16.38 -8.95
CA ILE A 171 -16.20 17.75 -9.14
C ILE A 171 -16.72 18.63 -8.02
N SER A 172 -15.83 19.42 -7.41
CA SER A 172 -16.17 20.45 -6.44
C SER A 172 -15.44 21.75 -6.82
N ASN A 173 -16.16 22.87 -6.86
CA ASN A 173 -15.64 24.18 -7.27
C ASN A 173 -14.86 24.15 -8.60
N GLY A 174 -15.33 23.36 -9.58
CA GLY A 174 -14.69 23.21 -10.89
C GLY A 174 -13.42 22.34 -10.91
N ALA A 175 -13.02 21.76 -9.78
CA ALA A 175 -11.85 20.88 -9.68
C ALA A 175 -12.24 19.42 -9.38
N PRO A 176 -11.53 18.43 -9.95
CA PRO A 176 -11.74 17.02 -9.63
C PRO A 176 -11.28 16.73 -8.20
N THR A 177 -12.11 16.00 -7.45
CA THR A 177 -11.83 15.63 -6.04
C THR A 177 -11.56 14.14 -5.88
N HIS A 178 -12.41 13.30 -6.46
CA HIS A 178 -12.31 11.85 -6.40
C HIS A 178 -12.56 11.28 -7.77
N CYS A 179 -11.78 10.27 -8.15
CA CYS A 179 -11.92 9.54 -9.41
C CYS A 179 -12.04 8.05 -9.09
N PHE A 180 -12.97 7.39 -9.76
CA PHE A 180 -13.16 5.95 -9.70
C PHE A 180 -13.15 5.39 -11.11
N MET A 181 -12.52 4.23 -11.28
CA MET A 181 -12.50 3.51 -12.55
C MET A 181 -12.91 2.06 -12.30
N GLU A 182 -13.82 1.54 -13.11
CA GLU A 182 -14.27 0.17 -13.01
C GLU A 182 -14.28 -0.50 -14.38
N VAL A 183 -13.71 -1.71 -14.44
CA VAL A 183 -13.77 -2.54 -15.65
C VAL A 183 -15.17 -3.15 -15.74
N ILE A 184 -15.90 -2.83 -16.80
CA ILE A 184 -17.20 -3.43 -17.09
C ILE A 184 -16.96 -4.74 -17.83
N LYS A 185 -17.31 -5.86 -17.18
CA LYS A 185 -17.35 -7.16 -17.86
C LYS A 185 -18.64 -7.24 -18.68
N ARG A 186 -18.52 -7.55 -19.98
CA ARG A 186 -19.66 -7.92 -20.82
C ARG A 186 -20.22 -9.26 -20.41
#